data_AF-A0A3D1M0K8-F1
#
_entry.id   AF-A0A3D1M0K8-F1
#
_cell.length_a   1.000
_cell.length_b   1.000
_cell.length_c   1.000
_cell.angle_alpha   90.00
_cell.angle_beta   90.00
_cell.angle_gamma   90.00
#
_symmetry.space_group_name_H-M   'P 1'
#
loop_
_entity.id
_entity.type
_entity.pdbx_description
1 polymer ?
#
loop_
_entity_poly.entity_id
_entity_poly.type
_entity_poly.pdbx_seq_one_letter_code
_entity_poly.pdbx_strand_id
1 'polypeptide(L)'
;RSTWPRLRIDQIMGFAWKILFGLGLFNIFLVAVEFMVAVELGHTKDDGSLTTEYMLIMAAVNWMVTIIAFVILANFVGKKKYHRPEPIASPLANMGIGGD
;
A
#
# COMPACT_ATOMS: atom_id res chain seq x y z
N ARG A 1 -4.57 0.11 21.76
CA ARG A 1 -3.29 0.85 21.61
C ARG A 1 -2.13 0.13 22.34
N SER A 2 -2.04 -1.20 22.25
CA SER A 2 -1.05 -2.03 22.97
C SER A 2 -0.38 -3.10 22.08
N THR A 3 -0.93 -3.38 20.89
CA THR A 3 -0.43 -4.43 19.98
C THR A 3 0.44 -3.93 18.82
N TRP A 4 0.55 -2.61 18.61
CA TRP A 4 1.26 -2.04 17.46
C TRP A 4 2.66 -1.57 17.87
N PRO A 5 3.72 -2.06 17.20
CA PRO A 5 5.08 -1.56 17.40
C PRO A 5 5.17 -0.06 17.12
N ARG A 6 6.02 0.67 17.86
CA ARG A 6 6.24 2.10 17.61
C ARG A 6 6.94 2.30 16.26
N LEU A 7 6.20 2.85 15.29
CA LEU A 7 6.75 3.33 14.03
C LEU A 7 7.40 4.70 14.25
N ARG A 8 8.60 4.89 13.69
CA ARG A 8 9.24 6.21 13.69
C ARG A 8 8.49 7.13 12.72
N ILE A 9 8.43 8.42 13.05
CA ILE A 9 7.78 9.42 12.20
C ILE A 9 8.35 9.38 10.78
N ASP A 10 9.66 9.18 10.64
CA ASP A 10 10.36 9.07 9.35
C ASP A 10 9.90 7.87 8.52
N GLN A 11 9.51 6.76 9.15
CA GLN A 11 8.99 5.57 8.45
C GLN A 11 7.58 5.81 7.93
N ILE A 12 6.75 6.50 8.73
CA ILE A 12 5.40 6.90 8.34
C ILE A 12 5.49 7.90 7.19
N MET A 13 6.36 8.90 7.30
CA MET A 13 6.60 9.89 6.25
C MET A 13 7.15 9.24 4.98
N GLY A 14 8.10 8.30 5.12
CA GLY A 14 8.64 7.54 3.99
C GLY A 14 7.57 6.74 3.25
N PHE A 15 6.68 6.06 3.97
CA PHE A 15 5.54 5.35 3.38
C PHE A 15 4.54 6.30 2.71
N ALA A 16 4.18 7.39 3.40
CA ALA A 16 3.24 8.37 2.89
C ALA A 16 3.74 9.04 1.60
N TRP A 17 4.99 9.54 1.60
CA TRP A 17 5.52 10.32 0.48
C TRP A 17 6.01 9.47 -0.69
N LYS A 18 6.57 8.29 -0.45
CA LYS A 18 7.12 7.46 -1.53
C LYS A 18 6.10 6.51 -2.15
N ILE A 19 5.07 6.14 -1.40
CA ILE A 19 4.10 5.12 -1.83
C ILE A 19 2.70 5.71 -1.92
N LEU A 20 2.14 6.19 -0.81
CA LEU A 20 0.73 6.64 -0.81
C LEU A 20 0.51 7.87 -1.69
N PHE A 21 1.44 8.82 -1.69
CA PHE A 21 1.32 10.02 -2.52
C PHE A 21 1.30 9.68 -4.01
N GLY A 22 2.24 8.83 -4.46
CA GLY A 22 2.29 8.38 -5.85
C GLY A 22 1.04 7.59 -6.25
N LEU A 23 0.58 6.68 -5.39
CA LEU A 23 -0.68 5.93 -5.62
C LEU A 23 -1.90 6.84 -5.65
N GLY A 24 -1.96 7.86 -4.79
CA GLY A 24 -3.04 8.84 -4.78
C GLY A 24 -3.10 9.67 -6.06
N LEU A 25 -1.94 10.13 -6.54
CA LEU A 25 -1.85 10.85 -7.80
C LEU A 25 -2.23 9.96 -8.99
N PHE A 26 -1.74 8.72 -9.00
CA PHE A 26 -2.14 7.72 -10.00
C PHE A 26 -3.65 7.49 -9.99
N ASN A 27 -4.28 7.38 -8.82
CA ASN A 27 -5.73 7.20 -8.70
C ASN A 27 -6.53 8.37 -9.28
N ILE A 28 -6.07 9.61 -9.08
CA ILE A 28 -6.70 10.79 -9.69
C ILE A 28 -6.66 10.68 -11.22
N PHE A 29 -5.51 10.33 -11.79
CA PHE A 29 -5.37 10.16 -13.23
C PHE A 29 -6.20 8.98 -13.75
N LEU A 30 -6.26 7.86 -13.02
CA LEU A 30 -7.05 6.69 -13.38
C LEU A 30 -8.52 7.07 -13.53
N VAL A 31 -9.12 7.68 -12.51
CA VAL A 31 -10.53 8.09 -12.53
C VAL A 31 -10.80 9.12 -13.63
N ALA A 32 -9.88 10.06 -13.86
CA ALA A 32 -10.01 11.03 -14.94
C ALA A 32 -10.02 10.36 -16.32
N VAL A 33 -9.13 9.40 -16.56
CA VAL A 33 -9.07 8.64 -17.81
C VAL A 33 -10.33 7.78 -17.98
N GLU A 34 -10.80 7.09 -16.95
CA GLU A 34 -12.03 6.30 -17.01
C GLU A 34 -13.24 7.16 -17.39
N PHE A 35 -13.33 8.38 -16.83
CA PHE A 35 -14.39 9.33 -17.17
C PHE A 35 -14.27 9.85 -18.61
N MET A 36 -13.05 10.19 -19.07
CA MET A 36 -12.83 10.61 -20.46
C MET A 36 -13.24 9.51 -21.45
N VAL A 37 -12.90 8.24 -21.16
CA VAL A 37 -13.32 7.10 -21.97
C VAL A 37 -14.85 6.94 -21.95
N ALA A 38 -15.50 7.20 -20.81
CA ALA A 38 -16.96 7.16 -20.72
C ALA A 38 -17.63 8.16 -21.67
N VAL A 39 -17.08 9.39 -21.72
CA VAL A 39 -17.55 10.46 -22.58
C VAL A 39 -17.36 10.09 -24.06
N GLU A 40 -16.16 9.62 -24.42
CA GLU A 40 -15.82 9.21 -25.80
C GLU A 40 -16.75 8.09 -26.31
N LEU A 41 -17.10 7.14 -25.45
CA LEU A 41 -17.97 6.02 -25.78
C LEU A 41 -19.48 6.34 -25.69
N GLY A 42 -19.84 7.58 -25.34
CA GLY A 42 -21.25 8.01 -25.25
C GLY A 42 -22.02 7.45 -24.05
N HIS A 43 -21.32 7.07 -22.97
CA HIS A 43 -21.94 6.58 -21.73
C HIS A 43 -22.27 7.69 -20.72
N THR A 44 -22.53 8.89 -21.24
CA THR A 44 -22.99 10.06 -20.49
C THR A 44 -24.42 10.40 -20.88
N LYS A 45 -25.25 10.75 -19.90
CA LYS A 45 -26.60 11.26 -20.11
C LYS A 45 -26.57 12.73 -20.54
N ASP A 46 -27.72 13.25 -20.93
CA ASP A 46 -27.90 14.64 -21.40
C ASP A 46 -27.52 15.70 -20.33
N ASP A 47 -27.51 15.32 -19.05
CA ASP A 47 -27.11 16.15 -17.92
C ASP A 47 -25.60 16.11 -17.62
N GLY A 48 -24.81 15.38 -18.42
CA GLY A 48 -23.38 15.16 -18.20
C GLY A 48 -23.04 14.14 -17.12
N SER A 49 -24.04 13.47 -16.53
CA SER A 49 -23.82 12.39 -15.57
C SER A 49 -23.55 11.05 -16.27
N LEU A 50 -22.86 10.14 -15.59
CA LEU A 50 -22.60 8.80 -16.12
C LEU A 50 -23.86 7.93 -16.07
N THR A 51 -24.02 7.05 -17.05
CA THR A 51 -25.04 6.00 -17.02
C THR A 51 -24.74 5.00 -15.89
N THR A 52 -25.78 4.52 -15.21
CA THR A 52 -25.64 3.61 -14.05
C THR A 52 -24.88 2.33 -14.38
N GLU A 53 -25.07 1.78 -15.58
CA GLU A 53 -24.32 0.61 -16.05
C GLU A 53 -22.82 0.88 -16.11
N TYR A 54 -22.43 2.04 -16.65
CA TYR A 54 -21.03 2.41 -16.78
C TYR A 54 -20.40 2.72 -15.41
N MET A 55 -21.16 3.27 -14.46
CA MET A 55 -20.68 3.42 -13.07
C MET A 55 -20.33 2.08 -12.42
N LEU A 56 -21.09 1.01 -12.70
CA LEU A 56 -20.78 -0.33 -12.19
C LEU A 56 -19.52 -0.90 -12.86
N ILE A 57 -19.33 -0.65 -14.15
CA ILE A 57 -18.10 -1.04 -14.87
C ILE A 57 -16.89 -0.31 -14.27
N MET A 58 -16.97 1.01 -14.08
CA MET A 58 -15.91 1.79 -13.43
C MET A 58 -15.63 1.27 -12.00
N ALA A 59 -16.66 0.92 -11.23
CA ALA A 59 -16.46 0.33 -9.91
C ALA A 59 -15.71 -1.00 -9.98
N ALA A 60 -16.05 -1.87 -10.93
CA ALA A 60 -15.36 -3.15 -11.12
C ALA A 60 -13.89 -2.95 -11.51
N VAL A 61 -13.60 -2.02 -12.42
CA VAL A 61 -12.22 -1.69 -12.83
C VAL A 61 -11.42 -1.13 -11.65
N ASN A 62 -11.97 -0.18 -10.89
CA ASN A 62 -11.30 0.37 -9.70
C ASN A 62 -11.02 -0.70 -8.64
N TRP A 63 -11.92 -1.65 -8.42
CA TRP A 63 -11.66 -2.79 -7.52
C TRP A 63 -10.53 -3.67 -8.03
N MET A 64 -10.48 -3.97 -9.34
CA MET A 64 -9.38 -4.74 -9.93
C MET A 64 -8.04 -4.01 -9.78
N VAL A 65 -7.98 -2.72 -10.10
CA VAL A 65 -6.76 -1.91 -9.95
C VAL A 65 -6.34 -1.84 -8.49
N THR A 66 -7.29 -1.73 -7.56
CA THR A 66 -7.03 -1.73 -6.11
C THR A 66 -6.40 -3.05 -5.67
N ILE A 67 -6.93 -4.20 -6.11
CA ILE A 67 -6.36 -5.52 -5.80
C ILE A 67 -4.94 -5.63 -6.36
N ILE A 68 -4.71 -5.21 -7.60
CA ILE A 68 -3.39 -5.20 -8.22
C ILE A 68 -2.41 -4.32 -7.43
N ALA A 69 -2.83 -3.11 -7.05
CA ALA A 69 -2.02 -2.20 -6.24
C ALA A 69 -1.66 -2.82 -4.88
N PHE A 70 -2.60 -3.50 -4.22
CA PHE A 70 -2.32 -4.22 -2.98
C PHE A 70 -1.32 -5.36 -3.16
N VAL A 71 -1.44 -6.15 -4.24
CA VAL A 71 -0.50 -7.23 -4.55
C VAL A 71 0.90 -6.67 -4.82
N ILE A 72 1.01 -5.58 -5.58
CA ILE A 72 2.29 -4.90 -5.83
C ILE A 72 2.89 -4.40 -4.52
N LEU A 73 2.09 -3.74 -3.67
CA LEU A 73 2.53 -3.21 -2.39
C LEU A 73 2.98 -4.33 -1.44
N ALA A 74 2.25 -5.44 -1.38
CA ALA A 74 2.60 -6.61 -0.57
C ALA A 74 3.92 -7.24 -1.02
N ASN A 75 4.20 -7.28 -2.33
CA ASN A 75 5.46 -7.83 -2.87
C ASN A 75 6.63 -6.86 -2.76
N PHE A 76 6.40 -5.56 -2.93
CA PHE A 76 7.44 -4.53 -2.93
C PHE A 76 7.87 -4.13 -1.51
N VAL A 77 6.90 -3.99 -0.60
CA VAL A 77 7.15 -3.56 0.80
C VAL A 77 7.26 -4.77 1.74
N GLY A 78 6.73 -5.94 1.36
CA GLY A 78 6.80 -7.16 2.14
C GLY A 78 8.24 -7.59 2.38
N LYS A 79 8.69 -7.53 3.64
CA LYS A 79 10.03 -7.99 4.01
C LYS A 79 10.14 -9.50 3.83
N LYS A 80 11.08 -9.94 2.99
CA LYS A 80 11.18 -11.36 2.61
C LYS A 80 11.55 -12.31 3.75
N LYS A 81 12.34 -11.94 4.77
CA LYS A 81 12.72 -12.87 5.87
C LYS A 81 13.12 -12.13 7.15
N TYR A 82 12.43 -12.37 8.27
CA TYR A 82 12.99 -12.14 9.61
C TYR A 82 13.77 -13.39 10.00
N HIS A 83 15.06 -13.44 9.69
CA HIS A 83 15.92 -14.41 10.36
C HIS A 83 16.10 -13.90 11.79
N ARG A 84 15.53 -14.62 12.75
CA ARG A 84 15.87 -14.39 14.15
C ARG A 84 17.35 -14.76 14.30
N PRO A 85 18.24 -13.81 14.63
CA PRO A 85 19.61 -14.19 14.95
C PRO A 85 19.58 -15.18 16.12
N GLU A 86 20.37 -16.24 16.04
CA GLU A 86 20.48 -17.18 17.16
C GLU A 86 21.07 -16.44 18.37
N PRO A 87 20.50 -16.66 19.56
CA PRO A 87 20.98 -16.00 20.77
C PRO A 87 22.39 -16.50 21.09
N ILE A 88 23.40 -15.67 20.83
CA ILE A 88 24.75 -15.88 21.37
C ILE A 88 24.75 -15.53 22.86
N ALA A 89 25.34 -16.39 23.68
CA ALA A 89 25.56 -16.08 25.09
C ALA A 89 26.40 -14.79 25.16
N SER A 90 25.90 -13.79 25.88
CA SER A 90 26.65 -12.55 26.03
C SER A 90 27.95 -12.83 26.80
N PRO A 91 29.04 -12.09 26.54
CA PRO A 91 30.26 -12.20 27.33
C PRO A 91 30.02 -12.01 28.83
N LEU A 92 28.97 -11.23 29.17
CA LEU A 92 28.47 -10.97 30.52
C LEU A 92 27.74 -12.17 31.15
N ALA A 93 27.18 -13.08 30.35
CA ALA A 93 26.53 -14.29 30.84
C ALA A 93 27.53 -15.35 31.36
N ASN A 94 28.80 -15.25 30.99
CA ASN A 94 29.89 -16.14 31.46
C ASN A 94 30.81 -15.46 32.49
N MET A 95 30.48 -14.26 32.98
CA MET A 95 31.35 -13.51 33.89
C MET A 95 31.48 -14.11 35.31
N GLY A 96 30.69 -15.14 35.63
CA GLY A 96 30.82 -15.89 36.89
C GLY A 96 31.83 -17.04 36.87
N ILE A 97 32.44 -17.36 35.72
CA ILE A 97 33.29 -18.55 35.54
C ILE A 97 34.80 -18.22 35.49
N GLY A 98 35.19 -16.94 35.55
CA GLY A 98 36.60 -16.50 35.40
C GLY A 98 37.21 -15.84 36.64
N GLY A 99 36.74 -16.16 37.84
CA GLY A 99 37.23 -15.59 39.09
C GLY A 99 37.94 -16.62 39.97
N ASP A 100 39.04 -17.20 39.47
CA ASP A 100 39.99 -18.00 40.24
C ASP A 100 41.36 -17.30 40.24
#